data_AF-A0A1Y6LQR8-F1
#
_entry.id   AF-A0A1Y6LQR8-F1
#
_cell.length_a   1.000
_cell.length_b   1.000
_cell.length_c   1.000
_cell.angle_alpha   90.00
_cell.angle_beta   90.00
_cell.angle_gamma   90.00
#
_symmetry.space_group_name_H-M   'P 1'
#
loop_
_entity.id
_entity.type
_entity.pdbx_description
1 polymer ?
#
loop_
_entity_poly.entity_id
_entity_poly.type
_entity_poly.pdbx_seq_one_letter_code
_entity_poly.pdbx_strand_id
1 'polypeptide(L)'
;MLCCKAGFRPLLYHPWRHSFCGIYEDDDESSKHVLARPSHIEIDCGNPFTNIPGDVFNATAALYDPPGRYVDEIGGWVTDCHAAVPSVALRIDGVDMWFEKKALLGSPISLKSGPDYCMLGLQPDNGSGLGSAGATWL
;
A
#
# COMPACT_ATOMS: atom_id res chain seq x y z
N MET A 1 -21.38 -8.74 -8.24
CA MET A 1 -22.33 -9.46 -7.37
C MET A 1 -21.54 -10.02 -6.20
N LEU A 2 -22.02 -9.81 -4.95
CA LEU A 2 -21.35 -9.93 -3.62
C LEU A 2 -20.21 -8.91 -3.40
N CYS A 3 -20.33 -7.76 -2.72
CA CYS A 3 -21.06 -7.26 -1.53
C CYS A 3 -20.31 -7.50 -0.20
N CYS A 4 -19.66 -6.46 0.34
CA CYS A 4 -19.37 -6.33 1.77
C CYS A 4 -20.17 -5.16 2.33
N LYS A 5 -21.26 -5.50 3.01
CA LYS A 5 -22.12 -4.62 3.79
C LYS A 5 -21.60 -4.70 5.23
N ALA A 6 -20.87 -3.70 5.70
CA ALA A 6 -20.36 -3.69 7.06
C ALA A 6 -21.52 -3.49 8.05
N GLY A 7 -21.93 -4.57 8.72
CA GLY A 7 -22.92 -4.55 9.80
C GLY A 7 -22.25 -4.31 11.14
N PHE A 8 -22.61 -3.21 11.80
CA PHE A 8 -22.21 -2.88 13.17
C PHE A 8 -22.96 -3.74 14.18
N ARG A 9 -22.26 -4.41 15.10
CA ARG A 9 -22.81 -4.83 16.40
C ARG A 9 -21.74 -4.68 17.50
N PRO A 10 -22.05 -4.05 18.64
CA PRO A 10 -21.13 -3.91 19.76
C PRO A 10 -21.28 -5.11 20.71
N LEU A 11 -20.17 -5.68 21.19
CA LEU A 11 -20.18 -6.62 22.31
C LEU A 11 -19.07 -6.30 23.33
N LEU A 12 -19.56 -5.76 24.44
CA LEU A 12 -19.20 -5.89 25.87
C LEU A 12 -17.92 -6.65 26.31
N TYR A 13 -17.32 -6.06 27.35
CA TYR A 13 -16.15 -6.41 28.16
C TYR A 13 -16.12 -7.80 28.84
N HIS A 14 -14.88 -8.20 29.22
CA HIS A 14 -14.38 -9.05 30.34
C HIS A 14 -13.77 -10.46 30.05
N PRO A 15 -12.80 -10.97 30.85
CA PRO A 15 -11.36 -10.94 30.51
C PRO A 15 -10.60 -12.29 30.61
N TRP A 16 -9.31 -12.25 30.22
CA TRP A 16 -8.23 -13.26 30.39
C TRP A 16 -8.32 -14.59 29.62
N ARG A 17 -7.40 -14.77 28.66
CA ARG A 17 -6.38 -15.83 28.68
C ARG A 17 -5.35 -15.60 27.56
N HIS A 18 -4.09 -15.60 27.96
CA HIS A 18 -2.92 -15.58 27.07
C HIS A 18 -2.96 -16.81 26.17
N SER A 19 -2.93 -16.59 24.85
CA SER A 19 -2.42 -17.53 23.86
C SER A 19 -1.76 -16.72 22.77
N PHE A 20 -0.45 -16.94 22.63
CA PHE A 20 0.46 -16.56 21.55
C PHE A 20 -0.24 -16.08 20.27
N CYS A 21 -0.26 -14.78 20.05
CA CYS A 21 -0.32 -14.20 18.71
C CYS A 21 1.07 -13.60 18.46
N GLY A 22 1.64 -13.89 17.29
CA GLY A 22 2.93 -13.35 16.89
C GLY A 22 2.94 -11.84 17.11
N ILE A 23 4.01 -11.38 17.73
CA ILE A 23 4.40 -9.97 17.82
C ILE A 23 4.45 -9.45 16.38
N TYR A 24 3.37 -8.83 15.91
CA TYR A 24 3.53 -7.67 15.06
C TYR A 24 4.20 -6.66 15.96
N GLU A 25 5.49 -6.41 15.72
CA GLU A 25 6.17 -5.30 16.36
C GLU A 25 5.35 -4.05 16.02
N ASP A 26 4.65 -3.51 17.01
CA ASP A 26 4.02 -2.20 16.89
C ASP A 26 5.17 -1.21 16.65
N ASP A 27 5.29 -0.74 15.41
CA ASP A 27 6.11 0.41 15.09
C ASP A 27 5.67 1.55 16.01
N ASP A 28 6.52 1.92 16.97
CA ASP A 28 6.27 3.01 17.92
C ASP A 28 5.83 4.27 17.14
N GLU A 29 4.82 5.00 17.59
CA GLU A 29 4.27 6.17 16.87
C GLU A 29 5.36 7.20 16.51
N SER A 30 6.50 7.18 17.22
CA SER A 30 7.68 8.02 16.99
C SER A 30 8.41 7.76 15.65
N SER A 31 8.26 6.57 15.04
CA SER A 31 8.88 6.21 13.75
C SER A 31 7.94 6.40 12.54
N LYS A 32 6.68 6.77 12.78
CA LYS A 32 5.67 6.95 11.74
C LYS A 32 5.81 8.33 11.08
N HIS A 33 6.08 8.34 9.78
CA HIS A 33 6.11 9.56 8.99
C HIS A 33 4.78 9.74 8.24
N VAL A 34 4.04 10.80 8.53
CA VAL A 34 2.86 11.18 7.75
C VAL A 34 3.33 11.76 6.42
N LEU A 35 3.16 10.99 5.34
CA LEU A 35 3.63 11.39 4.03
C LEU A 35 2.66 12.35 3.32
N ALA A 36 1.35 12.22 3.55
CA ALA A 36 0.34 13.17 3.04
C ALA A 36 -0.98 13.16 3.82
N ARG A 37 -1.79 14.19 3.54
CA ARG A 37 -3.17 14.36 4.00
C ARG A 37 -4.07 14.77 2.81
N PRO A 38 -4.43 13.83 1.93
CA PRO A 38 -5.33 14.15 0.82
C PRO A 38 -6.69 14.61 1.37
N SER A 39 -7.29 15.62 0.72
CA SER A 39 -8.63 16.10 1.08
C SER A 39 -9.75 15.13 0.68
N HIS A 40 -9.45 14.20 -0.24
CA HIS A 40 -10.36 13.19 -0.75
C HIS A 40 -9.57 11.92 -1.11
N ILE A 41 -10.11 10.75 -0.75
CA ILE A 41 -9.68 9.46 -1.26
C ILE A 41 -10.91 8.71 -1.77
N GLU A 42 -10.84 8.22 -3.00
CA GLU A 42 -11.86 7.33 -3.55
C GLU A 42 -11.53 5.88 -3.22
N ILE A 43 -12.53 5.09 -2.81
CA ILE A 43 -12.38 3.63 -2.74
C ILE A 43 -12.78 3.06 -4.09
N ASP A 44 -11.82 2.54 -4.85
CA ASP A 44 -12.01 2.13 -6.25
C ASP A 44 -11.59 0.67 -6.47
N CYS A 45 -12.53 -0.25 -6.30
CA CYS A 45 -12.28 -1.67 -6.54
C CYS A 45 -12.07 -2.02 -8.03
N GLY A 46 -12.31 -1.08 -8.95
CA GLY A 46 -12.00 -1.23 -10.38
C GLY A 46 -10.56 -0.86 -10.74
N ASN A 47 -9.87 -0.14 -9.86
CA ASN A 47 -8.48 0.26 -10.06
C ASN A 47 -7.53 -0.82 -9.51
N PRO A 48 -6.65 -1.41 -10.34
CA PRO A 48 -5.69 -2.41 -9.87
C PRO A 48 -4.60 -1.83 -8.96
N PHE A 49 -4.42 -0.50 -8.94
CA PHE A 49 -3.39 0.19 -8.16
C PHE A 49 -4.00 1.05 -7.07
N THR A 50 -3.17 1.46 -6.11
CA THR A 50 -3.47 2.58 -5.24
C THR A 50 -2.75 3.82 -5.75
N ASN A 51 -3.51 4.86 -6.10
CA ASN A 51 -2.93 6.13 -6.56
C ASN A 51 -2.79 7.12 -5.39
N ILE A 52 -1.60 7.69 -5.24
CA ILE A 52 -1.29 8.66 -4.19
C ILE A 52 -0.60 9.90 -4.79
N PRO A 53 -0.60 11.05 -4.09
CA PRO A 53 0.07 12.25 -4.58
C PRO A 53 1.51 12.00 -5.02
N GLY A 54 1.93 12.60 -6.13
CA GLY A 54 3.22 12.27 -6.76
C GLY A 54 4.45 12.46 -5.86
N ASP A 55 4.44 13.44 -4.96
CA ASP A 55 5.51 13.66 -3.97
C ASP A 55 5.59 12.53 -2.94
N VAL A 56 4.44 12.09 -2.42
CA VAL A 56 4.31 10.93 -1.53
C VAL A 56 4.78 9.67 -2.23
N PHE A 57 4.35 9.50 -3.48
CA PHE A 57 4.73 8.36 -4.30
C PHE A 57 6.25 8.29 -4.47
N ASN A 58 6.89 9.39 -4.86
CA ASN A 58 8.34 9.43 -5.04
C ASN A 58 9.10 9.13 -3.74
N ALA A 59 8.64 9.70 -2.61
CA ALA A 59 9.21 9.41 -1.29
C ALA A 59 9.05 7.93 -0.93
N THR A 60 7.89 7.33 -1.22
CA THR A 60 7.60 5.92 -0.92
C THR A 60 8.38 4.96 -1.83
N ALA A 61 8.47 5.25 -3.12
CA ALA A 61 9.22 4.45 -4.10
C ALA A 61 10.72 4.38 -3.75
N ALA A 62 11.27 5.47 -3.16
CA ALA A 62 12.66 5.51 -2.71
C ALA A 62 12.94 4.62 -1.49
N LEU A 63 11.92 4.13 -0.77
CA LEU A 63 12.06 3.27 0.41
C LEU A 63 12.15 1.78 0.07
N TYR A 64 11.87 1.39 -1.17
CA TYR A 64 12.12 0.02 -1.62
C TYR A 64 13.63 -0.23 -1.70
N ASP A 65 14.05 -1.48 -1.54
CA ASP A 65 15.45 -1.89 -1.71
C ASP A 65 15.56 -3.08 -2.69
N PRO A 66 15.97 -2.87 -3.96
CA PRO A 66 16.41 -1.58 -4.53
C PRO A 66 15.27 -0.57 -4.72
N PRO A 67 15.57 0.74 -4.79
CA PRO A 67 14.57 1.78 -5.00
C PRO A 67 13.74 1.57 -6.27
N GLY A 68 12.46 1.90 -6.17
CA GLY A 68 11.55 1.91 -7.31
C GLY A 68 11.97 2.92 -8.38
N ARG A 69 11.74 2.56 -9.65
CA ARG A 69 12.11 3.38 -10.81
C ARG A 69 11.09 3.25 -11.92
N TYR A 70 10.96 4.30 -12.72
CA TYR A 70 10.15 4.24 -13.94
C TYR A 70 10.89 3.48 -15.04
N VAL A 71 10.17 2.63 -15.77
CA VAL A 71 10.68 1.94 -16.96
C VAL A 71 9.78 2.26 -18.14
N ASP A 72 10.29 3.06 -19.08
CA ASP A 72 9.54 3.51 -20.26
C ASP A 72 8.99 2.36 -21.11
N GLU A 73 9.76 1.26 -21.25
CA GLU A 73 9.31 0.06 -22.00
C GLU A 73 8.08 -0.60 -21.38
N ILE A 74 7.95 -0.54 -20.05
CA ILE A 74 6.81 -1.08 -19.29
C ILE A 74 5.70 -0.03 -19.14
N GLY A 75 6.04 1.26 -19.27
CA GLY A 75 5.11 2.37 -19.07
C GLY A 75 4.69 2.54 -17.61
N GLY A 76 5.51 2.09 -16.65
CA GLY A 76 5.15 2.05 -15.25
C GLY A 76 6.34 2.09 -14.29
N TRP A 77 6.02 2.35 -13.02
CA TRP A 77 6.98 2.26 -11.93
C TRP A 77 7.14 0.81 -11.49
N VAL A 78 8.39 0.36 -11.41
CA VAL A 78 8.76 -1.01 -11.07
C VAL A 78 9.88 -1.04 -10.04
N THR A 79 10.07 -2.19 -9.42
CA THR A 79 11.32 -2.57 -8.74
C THR A 79 11.65 -4.03 -9.03
N ASP A 80 12.74 -4.54 -8.46
CA ASP A 80 13.06 -5.97 -8.46
C ASP A 80 11.94 -6.76 -7.75
N CYS A 81 11.48 -7.87 -8.34
CA CYS A 81 10.43 -8.68 -7.73
C CYS A 81 10.79 -9.26 -6.34
N HIS A 82 12.06 -9.27 -5.97
CA HIS A 82 12.57 -9.66 -4.66
C HIS A 82 12.98 -8.48 -3.78
N ALA A 83 12.64 -7.24 -4.19
CA ALA A 83 12.94 -6.06 -3.40
C ALA A 83 12.34 -6.12 -2.00
N ALA A 84 13.04 -5.58 -1.01
CA ALA A 84 12.44 -5.30 0.29
C ALA A 84 11.40 -4.18 0.12
N VAL A 85 10.18 -4.42 0.60
CA VAL A 85 9.06 -3.48 0.49
C VAL A 85 8.88 -2.68 1.78
N PRO A 86 8.57 -1.38 1.69
CA PRO A 86 8.27 -0.57 2.87
C PRO A 86 6.96 -1.00 3.54
N SER A 87 6.82 -0.72 4.83
CA SER A 87 5.53 -0.75 5.52
C SER A 87 4.80 0.57 5.24
N VAL A 88 3.59 0.49 4.69
CA VAL A 88 2.76 1.65 4.36
C VAL A 88 1.38 1.44 4.95
N ALA A 89 0.76 2.49 5.47
CA ALA A 89 -0.61 2.47 5.98
C ALA A 89 -1.42 3.65 5.46
N LEU A 90 -2.72 3.43 5.30
CA LEU A 90 -3.70 4.50 5.20
C LEU A 90 -4.27 4.76 6.59
N ARG A 91 -4.11 5.99 7.11
CA ARG A 91 -4.67 6.38 8.41
C ARG A 91 -6.07 6.97 8.24
N ILE A 92 -7.08 6.34 8.83
CA ILE A 92 -8.47 6.80 8.85
C ILE A 92 -8.91 6.94 10.30
N ASP A 93 -9.32 8.14 10.72
CA ASP A 93 -9.78 8.43 12.09
C ASP A 93 -8.82 7.94 13.20
N GLY A 94 -7.52 8.04 12.95
CA GLY A 94 -6.46 7.62 13.89
C GLY A 94 -6.14 6.12 13.88
N VAL A 95 -6.82 5.33 13.03
CA VAL A 95 -6.54 3.91 12.83
C VAL A 95 -5.67 3.71 11.60
N ASP A 96 -4.57 2.98 11.76
CA ASP A 96 -3.69 2.59 10.66
C ASP A 96 -4.22 1.32 9.98
N MET A 97 -4.63 1.48 8.72
CA MET A 97 -4.99 0.38 7.83
C MET A 97 -3.76 0.04 6.99
N TRP A 98 -2.98 -0.93 7.46
CA TRP A 98 -1.74 -1.36 6.83
C TRP A 98 -1.98 -2.06 5.50
N PHE A 99 -1.12 -1.78 4.52
CA PHE A 99 -1.08 -2.51 3.26
C PHE A 99 -0.45 -3.89 3.48
N GLU A 100 -1.02 -4.90 2.84
CA GLU A 100 -0.35 -6.20 2.71
C GLU A 100 0.94 -6.02 1.90
N LYS A 101 2.08 -6.40 2.47
CA LYS A 101 3.40 -6.22 1.82
C LYS A 101 3.46 -6.84 0.42
N LYS A 102 2.78 -7.96 0.22
CA LYS A 102 2.69 -8.63 -1.09
C LYS A 102 1.87 -7.86 -2.11
N ALA A 103 0.91 -7.04 -1.69
CA ALA A 103 0.10 -6.23 -2.59
C ALA A 103 0.88 -5.02 -3.16
N LEU A 104 1.97 -4.62 -2.49
CA LEU A 104 2.84 -3.53 -2.93
C LEU A 104 3.72 -3.89 -4.15
N LEU A 105 3.73 -5.16 -4.57
CA LEU A 105 4.40 -5.64 -5.78
C LEU A 105 3.40 -6.43 -6.64
N GLY A 106 3.26 -6.03 -7.91
CA GLY A 106 2.47 -6.75 -8.90
C GLY A 106 3.13 -8.04 -9.37
N SER A 107 2.47 -8.72 -10.30
CA SER A 107 3.02 -9.93 -10.93
C SER A 107 4.33 -9.63 -11.70
N PRO A 108 5.27 -10.60 -11.76
CA PRO A 108 6.50 -10.44 -12.53
C PRO A 108 6.26 -10.12 -14.01
N ILE A 109 7.01 -9.15 -14.51
CA ILE A 109 7.10 -8.76 -15.91
C ILE A 109 8.50 -9.14 -16.39
N SER A 110 8.59 -10.23 -17.14
CA SER A 110 9.85 -10.66 -17.74
C SER A 110 10.15 -9.83 -18.98
N LEU A 111 11.24 -9.07 -18.93
CA LEU A 111 11.81 -8.45 -20.13
C LEU A 111 12.69 -9.46 -20.86
N LYS A 112 12.89 -9.28 -22.18
CA LYS A 112 13.69 -10.19 -23.02
C LYS A 112 15.13 -10.41 -22.52
N SER A 113 15.65 -9.48 -21.73
CA SER A 113 16.93 -9.58 -21.04
C SER A 113 16.91 -8.75 -19.77
N GLY A 114 17.32 -9.32 -18.63
CA GLY A 114 17.40 -8.63 -17.35
C GLY A 114 16.68 -9.36 -16.21
N PRO A 115 16.74 -8.83 -14.97
CA PRO A 115 15.96 -9.35 -13.85
C PRO A 115 14.46 -9.16 -14.09
N ASP A 116 13.64 -10.02 -13.45
CA ASP A 116 12.19 -9.85 -13.45
C ASP A 116 11.81 -8.58 -12.66
N TYR A 117 11.01 -7.73 -13.28
CA TYR A 117 10.51 -6.52 -12.66
C TYR A 117 9.07 -6.71 -12.19
N CYS A 118 8.75 -6.17 -11.02
CA CYS A 118 7.40 -6.13 -10.49
C CYS A 118 6.93 -4.68 -10.47
N MET A 119 5.75 -4.41 -11.05
CA MET A 119 5.12 -3.09 -10.94
C MET A 119 4.86 -2.76 -9.48
N LEU A 120 5.08 -1.51 -9.09
CA LEU A 120 4.68 -1.06 -7.77
C LEU A 120 3.14 -1.03 -7.69
N GLY A 121 2.58 -1.56 -6.60
CA GLY A 121 1.14 -1.49 -6.35
C GLY A 121 0.66 -0.05 -6.10
N LEU A 122 1.56 0.80 -5.59
CA LEU A 122 1.36 2.24 -5.51
C LEU A 122 1.77 2.89 -6.83
N GLN A 123 0.98 3.85 -7.30
CA GLN A 123 1.27 4.65 -8.49
C GLN A 123 1.02 6.14 -8.20
N PRO A 124 1.69 7.08 -8.89
CA PRO A 124 1.37 8.49 -8.74
C PRO A 124 -0.05 8.79 -9.24
N ASP A 125 -0.69 9.80 -8.66
CA ASP A 125 -1.99 10.33 -9.08
C ASP A 125 -1.93 11.13 -10.38
N ASN A 126 -0.73 11.25 -10.98
CA ASN A 126 -0.43 12.03 -12.19
C ASN A 126 -0.92 13.49 -12.11
N GLY A 127 -0.93 14.08 -10.92
CA GLY A 127 -1.37 15.46 -10.70
C GLY A 127 -2.88 15.67 -10.76
N SER A 128 -3.66 14.60 -10.74
CA SER A 128 -5.13 14.69 -10.66
C SER A 128 -5.62 15.27 -9.33
N GLY A 129 -4.81 15.18 -8.28
CA GLY A 129 -5.20 15.56 -6.92
C GLY A 129 -6.22 14.60 -6.30
N LEU A 130 -6.52 13.48 -6.97
CA LEU A 130 -7.46 12.46 -6.52
C LEU A 130 -6.68 11.22 -6.10
N GLY A 131 -6.54 11.03 -4.79
CA GLY A 131 -6.06 9.77 -4.24
C GLY A 131 -7.09 8.66 -4.45
N SER A 132 -6.64 7.46 -4.80
CA SER A 132 -7.50 6.30 -5.00
C SER A 132 -6.94 5.11 -4.20
N ALA A 133 -7.76 4.57 -3.30
CA ALA A 133 -7.52 3.31 -2.62
C ALA A 133 -8.09 2.16 -3.47
N GLY A 134 -7.33 1.75 -4.48
CA GLY A 134 -7.68 0.61 -5.32
C GLY A 134 -7.25 -0.74 -4.74
N ALA A 135 -7.19 -1.76 -5.61
CA ALA A 135 -7.00 -3.16 -5.22
C ALA A 135 -5.69 -3.46 -4.49
N THR A 136 -4.68 -2.59 -4.57
CA THR A 136 -3.46 -2.72 -3.76
C THR A 136 -3.73 -2.49 -2.27
N TRP A 137 -4.74 -1.70 -1.92
CA TRP A 137 -5.14 -1.45 -0.54
C TRP A 137 -6.23 -2.40 -0.03
N LEU A 138 -7.15 -2.80 -0.92
CA LEU A 138 -8.34 -3.63 -0.60
C LEU A 138 -8.03 -5.10 -0.38
#